data_AF-A0A3B8S848-F1
#
_entry.id   AF-A0A3B8S848-F1
#
_cell.length_a   1.000
_cell.length_b   1.000
_cell.length_c   1.000
_cell.angle_alpha   90.00
_cell.angle_beta   90.00
_cell.angle_gamma   90.00
#
_symmetry.space_group_name_H-M   'P 1'
#
loop_
_entity.id
_entity.type
_entity.pdbx_description
1 polymer ?
#
loop_
_entity_poly.entity_id
_entity_poly.type
_entity_poly.pdbx_seq_one_letter_code
_entity_poly.pdbx_strand_id
1 'polypeptide(L)'
;LRSVETIWRHERQNKNAEKIALEAGNLHDKFVSFIESLEGIGSHLEKAQTAYDTTFKRLSTGSGNLIRRVAILKDLGAKTKKDLPDTLSIDDES
;
A
#
# COMPACT_ATOMS: atom_id res chain seq x y z
N LEU A 1 -9.10 46.16 -45.05
CA LEU A 1 -8.09 45.73 -44.04
C LEU A 1 -8.59 44.64 -43.05
N ARG A 2 -9.79 44.05 -43.19
CA ARG A 2 -10.31 43.05 -42.22
C ARG A 2 -9.79 41.60 -42.42
N SER A 3 -9.17 41.28 -43.56
CA SER A 3 -8.77 39.89 -43.87
C SER A 3 -7.48 39.45 -43.19
N VAL A 4 -6.47 40.33 -43.10
CA VAL A 4 -5.17 39.99 -42.49
C VAL A 4 -5.32 39.74 -40.99
N GLU A 5 -6.08 40.58 -40.29
CA GLU A 5 -6.40 40.40 -38.87
C GLU A 5 -7.15 39.08 -38.60
N THR A 6 -8.07 38.72 -39.49
CA THR A 6 -8.82 37.46 -39.39
C THR A 6 -7.90 36.24 -39.56
N ILE A 7 -6.95 36.29 -40.50
CA ILE A 7 -5.96 35.24 -40.72
C ILE A 7 -5.06 35.06 -39.48
N TRP A 8 -4.52 36.14 -38.93
CA TRP A 8 -3.69 36.08 -37.72
C TRP A 8 -4.45 35.55 -36.50
N ARG A 9 -5.72 35.92 -36.35
CA ARG A 9 -6.58 35.41 -35.28
C ARG A 9 -6.80 33.90 -35.40
N HIS A 10 -7.08 33.41 -36.61
CA HIS A 10 -7.24 31.97 -36.86
C HIS A 10 -5.93 31.22 -36.62
N GLU A 11 -4.80 31.73 -37.09
CA GLU A 11 -3.50 31.08 -36.87
C GLU A 11 -3.15 31.00 -35.38
N ARG A 12 -3.43 32.06 -34.61
CA ARG A 12 -3.22 32.05 -33.15
C ARG A 12 -4.15 31.06 -32.44
N GLN A 13 -5.40 30.95 -32.87
CA GLN A 13 -6.33 29.96 -32.35
C GLN A 13 -5.87 28.53 -32.67
N ASN A 14 -5.39 28.27 -33.89
CA ASN A 14 -4.89 26.96 -34.30
C ASN A 14 -3.67 26.55 -33.47
N LYS A 15 -2.69 27.44 -33.33
CA LYS A 15 -1.51 27.22 -32.47
C LYS A 15 -1.88 27.01 -31.00
N ASN A 16 -2.93 27.68 -30.51
CA ASN A 16 -3.41 27.47 -29.15
C ASN A 16 -4.08 26.09 -28.99
N ALA A 17 -4.89 25.68 -29.97
CA ALA A 17 -5.52 24.36 -29.99
C ALA A 17 -4.49 23.23 -30.03
N GLU A 18 -3.44 23.37 -30.86
CA GLU A 18 -2.31 22.42 -30.92
C GLU A 18 -1.59 22.30 -29.58
N LYS A 19 -1.31 23.43 -28.91
CA LYS A 19 -0.71 23.42 -27.57
C LYS A 19 -1.61 22.76 -26.54
N ILE A 20 -2.91 23.07 -26.55
CA ILE A 20 -3.88 22.43 -25.65
C ILE A 20 -3.90 20.92 -25.87
N ALA A 21 -3.91 20.46 -27.12
CA ALA A 21 -3.90 19.04 -27.44
C ALA A 21 -2.62 18.34 -26.94
N LEU A 22 -1.45 18.97 -27.12
CA LEU A 22 -0.19 18.45 -26.62
C LEU A 22 -0.17 18.35 -25.09
N GLU A 23 -0.56 19.43 -24.40
CA GLU A 23 -0.60 19.44 -22.94
C GLU A 23 -1.64 18.47 -22.38
N ALA A 24 -2.78 18.31 -23.06
CA ALA A 24 -3.80 17.33 -22.69
C ALA A 24 -3.27 15.89 -22.81
N GLY A 25 -2.53 15.58 -23.88
CA GLY A 25 -1.87 14.29 -24.05
C GLY A 25 -0.85 14.03 -22.94
N ASN A 26 0.05 14.99 -22.71
CA ASN A 26 1.06 14.88 -21.64
C ASN A 26 0.43 14.72 -20.24
N LEU A 27 -0.67 15.42 -19.99
CA LEU A 27 -1.40 15.33 -18.73
C LEU A 27 -2.05 13.95 -18.56
N HIS A 28 -2.67 13.44 -19.63
CA HIS A 28 -3.28 12.12 -19.64
C HIS A 28 -2.25 11.03 -19.33
N ASP A 29 -1.10 11.05 -20.01
CA ASP A 29 -0.04 10.06 -19.80
C ASP A 29 0.48 10.09 -18.36
N LYS A 30 0.73 11.29 -17.81
CA LYS A 30 1.12 11.44 -16.40
C LYS A 30 0.07 10.92 -15.43
N PHE A 31 -1.21 11.16 -15.73
CA PHE A 31 -2.31 10.69 -14.90
C PHE A 31 -2.40 9.16 -14.89
N VAL A 32 -2.22 8.51 -16.04
CA VAL A 32 -2.14 7.06 -16.14
C VAL A 32 -0.96 6.51 -15.33
N SER A 33 0.25 7.05 -15.50
CA SER A 33 1.41 6.61 -14.72
C SER A 33 1.24 6.82 -13.21
N PHE A 34 0.50 7.85 -12.80
CA PHE A 34 0.15 8.06 -11.40
C PHE A 34 -0.79 6.96 -10.87
N ILE A 35 -1.80 6.55 -11.65
CA ILE A 35 -2.68 5.43 -11.30
C ILE A 35 -1.88 4.13 -11.16
N GLU A 36 -1.01 3.82 -12.13
CA GLU A 36 -0.15 2.63 -12.08
C GLU A 36 0.72 2.61 -10.81
N SER A 37 1.23 3.78 -10.41
CA SER A 37 2.00 3.92 -9.17
C SER A 37 1.15 3.62 -7.93
N LEU A 38 -0.11 4.07 -7.90
CA LEU A 38 -1.04 3.79 -6.82
C LEU A 38 -1.42 2.30 -6.75
N GLU A 39 -1.64 1.65 -7.89
CA GLU A 39 -1.89 0.21 -7.95
C GLU A 39 -0.70 -0.59 -7.41
N GLY A 40 0.53 -0.18 -7.78
CA GLY A 40 1.76 -0.76 -7.23
C GLY A 40 1.83 -0.66 -5.71
N ILE A 41 1.54 0.51 -5.15
CA ILE A 41 1.47 0.72 -3.70
C ILE A 41 0.43 -0.20 -3.06
N GLY A 42 -0.78 -0.28 -3.64
CA GLY A 42 -1.85 -1.16 -3.17
C GLY A 42 -1.39 -2.62 -3.06
N SER A 43 -0.72 -3.14 -4.10
CA SER A 43 -0.17 -4.51 -4.09
C SER A 43 0.88 -4.73 -2.98
N HIS A 44 1.74 -3.74 -2.74
CA HIS A 44 2.75 -3.84 -1.68
C HIS A 44 2.13 -3.84 -0.28
N LEU A 45 1.08 -3.03 -0.06
CA LEU A 45 0.34 -3.03 1.20
C LEU A 45 -0.35 -4.37 1.45
N GLU A 46 -0.97 -4.97 0.44
CA GLU A 46 -1.60 -6.30 0.56
C GLU A 46 -0.58 -7.39 0.92
N LYS A 47 0.60 -7.36 0.29
CA LYS A 47 1.70 -8.29 0.62
C LYS A 47 2.18 -8.09 2.06
N ALA A 48 2.32 -6.84 2.49
CA ALA A 48 2.73 -6.53 3.86
C ALA A 48 1.68 -7.03 4.87
N GLN A 49 0.39 -6.81 4.60
CA GLN A 49 -0.70 -7.30 5.44
C GLN A 49 -0.71 -8.83 5.53
N THR A 50 -0.55 -9.52 4.40
CA THR A 50 -0.51 -10.99 4.36
C THR A 50 0.68 -11.55 5.16
N ALA A 51 1.85 -10.91 5.04
CA ALA A 51 3.03 -11.29 5.80
C ALA A 51 2.84 -11.05 7.31
N TYR A 52 2.23 -9.94 7.68
CA TYR A 52 1.84 -9.63 9.05
C TYR A 52 0.89 -10.70 9.60
N ASP A 53 -0.22 -10.99 8.92
CA ASP A 53 -1.23 -11.97 9.35
C ASP A 53 -0.64 -13.36 9.51
N THR A 54 0.21 -13.77 8.56
CA THR A 54 0.91 -15.07 8.62
C THR A 54 1.83 -15.15 9.83
N THR A 55 2.59 -14.09 10.10
CA THR A 55 3.51 -14.02 11.24
C THR A 55 2.74 -13.99 12.56
N PHE A 56 1.66 -13.23 12.62
CA PHE A 56 0.81 -13.15 13.80
C PHE A 56 0.15 -14.49 14.09
N LYS A 57 -0.35 -15.20 13.08
CA LYS A 57 -0.84 -16.57 13.24
C LYS A 57 0.24 -17.50 13.83
N ARG A 58 1.47 -17.45 13.32
CA ARG A 58 2.58 -18.25 13.87
C ARG A 58 2.91 -17.88 15.32
N LEU A 59 2.73 -16.62 15.69
CA LEU A 59 2.94 -16.14 17.06
C LEU A 59 1.84 -16.62 18.01
N SER A 60 0.56 -16.47 17.65
CA SER A 60 -0.56 -16.57 18.63
C SER A 60 -1.62 -17.64 18.36
N THR A 61 -2.06 -17.86 17.13
CA THR A 61 -3.28 -18.67 16.87
C THR A 61 -3.03 -19.97 16.11
N GLY A 62 -1.88 -20.13 15.46
CA GLY A 62 -1.53 -21.32 14.67
C GLY A 62 -1.34 -22.58 15.51
N SER A 63 -1.44 -23.74 14.86
CA SER A 63 -1.10 -25.03 15.49
C SER A 63 0.37 -25.03 15.90
N GLY A 64 0.61 -25.19 17.21
CA GLY A 64 1.95 -25.04 17.79
C GLY A 64 2.49 -23.62 17.70
N ASN A 65 1.65 -22.60 17.90
CA ASN A 65 2.08 -21.21 17.98
C ASN A 65 3.15 -20.99 19.07
N LEU A 66 3.95 -19.93 18.89
CA LEU A 66 5.09 -19.64 19.76
C LEU A 66 4.69 -19.33 21.20
N ILE A 67 3.59 -18.59 21.41
CA ILE A 67 3.09 -18.27 22.76
C ILE A 67 2.86 -19.55 23.56
N ARG A 68 2.11 -20.51 22.99
CA ARG A 68 1.84 -21.80 23.63
C ARG A 68 3.10 -22.60 23.90
N ARG A 69 4.05 -22.63 22.95
CA ARG A 69 5.33 -23.33 23.15
C ARG A 69 6.13 -22.73 24.29
N VAL A 70 6.19 -21.41 24.40
CA VAL A 70 6.92 -20.74 25.49
C VAL A 70 6.22 -20.95 26.83
N ALA A 71 4.87 -20.93 26.86
CA ALA A 71 4.10 -21.26 28.05
C ALA A 71 4.41 -22.70 28.54
N ILE A 72 4.39 -23.69 27.64
CA ILE A 72 4.75 -25.09 27.96
C ILE A 72 6.19 -25.18 28.50
N LEU A 73 7.15 -24.47 27.91
CA LEU A 73 8.53 -24.50 28.40
C LEU A 73 8.66 -23.92 29.82
N LYS A 74 7.89 -22.88 30.15
CA LYS A 74 7.85 -22.31 31.49
C LYS A 74 7.26 -23.31 32.50
N ASP A 75 6.18 -24.00 32.13
CA ASP A 75 5.56 -25.06 32.95
C ASP A 75 6.53 -26.23 33.20
N LEU A 76 7.35 -26.59 32.21
CA LEU A 76 8.42 -27.59 32.34
C LEU A 76 9.63 -27.12 33.18
N GLY A 77 9.57 -25.94 33.80
CA GLY A 77 10.58 -25.44 34.73
C GLY A 77 11.76 -24.70 34.07
N ALA A 78 11.62 -24.26 32.81
CA ALA A 78 12.64 -23.43 32.19
C ALA A 78 12.77 -22.09 32.94
N LYS A 79 14.00 -21.75 33.33
CA LYS A 79 14.29 -20.46 34.00
C LYS A 79 14.20 -19.31 33.00
N THR A 80 13.12 -18.53 33.05
CA THR A 80 12.95 -17.31 32.26
C THR A 80 13.27 -16.07 33.10
N LYS A 81 13.90 -15.06 32.48
CA LYS A 81 14.20 -13.76 33.13
C LYS A 81 13.09 -12.72 32.93
N LYS A 82 12.20 -12.95 31.95
CA LYS A 82 11.11 -12.07 31.57
C LYS A 82 9.89 -12.92 31.28
N ASP A 83 8.73 -12.45 31.68
CA ASP A 83 7.46 -13.10 31.43
C ASP A 83 6.81 -12.59 30.14
N LEU A 84 5.92 -13.42 29.58
CA LEU A 84 5.08 -12.99 28.48
C LEU A 84 4.11 -11.94 29.00
N PRO A 85 3.78 -10.90 28.20
CA PRO A 85 2.75 -9.94 28.57
C PRO A 85 1.41 -10.65 28.79
N ASP A 86 0.67 -10.27 29.84
CA ASP A 86 -0.65 -10.86 30.15
C ASP A 86 -1.63 -10.74 28.98
N THR A 87 -1.53 -9.68 28.16
CA THR A 87 -2.36 -9.49 26.96
C THR A 87 -2.14 -10.54 25.86
N LEU A 88 -1.06 -11.32 25.96
CA LEU A 88 -0.71 -12.41 25.07
C LEU A 88 -0.76 -13.77 25.80
N SER A 89 -1.03 -13.78 27.11
CA SER A 89 -1.34 -15.00 27.84
C SER A 89 -2.66 -15.52 27.28
N ILE A 90 -2.61 -16.70 26.66
CA ILE A 90 -3.82 -17.42 26.30
C ILE A 90 -4.44 -17.78 27.65
N ASP A 91 -5.48 -17.07 28.06
CA ASP A 91 -6.32 -17.50 29.17
C ASP A 91 -6.72 -18.95 28.88
N ASP A 92 -6.22 -19.86 29.72
CA ASP A 92 -6.66 -21.24 29.76
C ASP A 92 -8.18 -21.20 30.02
N GLU A 93 -8.98 -21.30 28.95
CA GLU A 93 -10.39 -21.62 29.08
C GLU A 93 -10.49 -22.92 29.88
N SER A 94 -11.06 -22.76 31.08
CA SER A 94 -11.47 -23.82 31.99
C SER A 94 -12.64 -24.62 31.43
#